data_AF-A0A4R5QNT8-F1
#
_entry.id   AF-A0A4R5QNT8-F1
#
_cell.length_a   1.000
_cell.length_b   1.000
_cell.length_c   1.000
_cell.angle_alpha   90.00
_cell.angle_beta   90.00
_cell.angle_gamma   90.00
#
_symmetry.space_group_name_H-M   'P 1'
#
loop_
_entity.id
_entity.type
_entity.pdbx_description
1 polymer ?
#
loop_
_entity_poly.entity_id
_entity_poly.type
_entity_poly.pdbx_seq_one_letter_code
_entity_poly.pdbx_strand_id
1 'polypeptide(L)' 'MPTEPDLVVPTLEAISRWSGVSLPNEAARLGLADYVALLAELEALRGTVVFEDEPSSFEAALRDCMEPAQKGAAQ' A
#
# COMPACT_ATOMS: atom_id res chain seq x y z
N MET A 1 -14.20 5.97 31.43
CA MET A 1 -13.33 6.56 30.40
C MET A 1 -12.90 5.42 29.48
N PRO A 2 -13.20 5.47 28.17
CA PRO A 2 -12.66 4.48 27.25
C PRO A 2 -11.13 4.67 27.19
N THR A 3 -10.39 3.60 27.43
CA THR A 3 -8.93 3.57 27.30
C THR A 3 -8.57 3.44 25.82
N GLU A 4 -7.69 4.32 25.33
CA GLU A 4 -7.18 4.27 23.95
C GLU A 4 -6.57 2.87 23.67
N PRO A 5 -6.84 2.26 22.51
CA PRO A 5 -6.29 0.95 22.19
C PRO A 5 -4.76 1.02 22.09
N ASP A 6 -4.07 0.05 22.69
CA ASP A 6 -2.60 -0.01 22.84
C ASP A 6 -1.82 0.10 21.51
N LEU A 7 -2.46 -0.24 20.37
CA LEU A 7 -1.89 -0.18 19.02
C LEU A 7 -1.89 1.23 18.40
N VAL A 8 -2.66 2.17 18.95
CA VAL A 8 -2.79 3.53 18.41
C VAL A 8 -1.56 4.36 18.74
N VAL A 9 -1.02 4.25 19.96
CA VAL A 9 0.10 5.07 20.44
C VAL A 9 1.38 4.88 19.59
N PRO A 10 1.83 3.64 19.27
CA PRO A 10 3.02 3.43 18.45
C PRO A 10 2.89 4.02 17.04
N THR A 11 1.70 3.92 16.45
CA THR A 11 1.41 4.43 15.10
C THR A 11 1.40 5.96 15.06
N LEU A 12 0.87 6.61 16.09
CA LEU A 12 0.87 8.08 16.20
C LEU A 12 2.29 8.64 16.31
N GLU A 13 3.17 7.98 17.06
CA GLU A 13 4.58 8.38 17.16
C GLU A 13 5.32 8.23 15.83
N ALA A 14 5.01 7.19 15.05
CA ALA A 14 5.58 6.98 13.73
C ALA A 14 5.11 8.06 12.74
N ILE A 15 3.80 8.38 12.72
CA ILE A 15 3.25 9.45 11.87
C ILE A 15 3.92 10.77 12.20
N SER A 16 3.95 11.18 13.47
CA SER A 16 4.57 12.44 13.86
C SER A 16 6.05 12.51 13.46
N ARG A 17 6.80 11.41 13.65
CA ARG A 17 8.23 11.35 13.35
C ARG A 17 8.54 11.43 11.85
N TRP A 18 7.72 10.82 11.01
CA TRP A 18 8.03 10.68 9.57
C TRP A 18 7.27 11.68 8.67
N SER A 19 6.07 12.13 9.06
CA SER A 19 5.24 13.03 8.24
C SER A 19 5.10 14.44 8.81
N GLY A 20 5.48 14.67 10.08
CA GLY A 20 5.32 15.96 10.75
C GLY A 20 3.86 16.36 11.01
N VAL A 21 2.92 15.45 10.78
CA VAL A 21 1.47 15.69 10.96
C VAL A 21 1.05 15.23 12.36
N SER A 22 0.50 16.15 13.15
CA SER A 22 -0.29 15.80 14.34
C SER A 22 -1.74 15.56 13.92
N LEU A 23 -2.33 14.42 14.30
CA LEU A 23 -3.74 14.18 13.98
C LEU A 23 -4.63 15.26 14.63
N PRO A 24 -5.49 15.94 13.87
CA PRO A 24 -6.14 17.17 14.31
C PRO A 24 -7.31 16.95 15.29
N ASN A 25 -7.84 15.73 15.43
CA ASN A 25 -8.96 15.42 16.31
C ASN A 25 -9.09 13.91 16.62
N GLU A 26 -10.02 13.58 17.53
CA GLU A 26 -10.33 12.22 17.97
C GLU A 26 -10.87 11.32 16.85
N ALA A 27 -11.67 11.86 15.93
CA ALA A 27 -12.16 11.10 14.77
C ALA A 27 -11.02 10.65 13.86
N ALA A 28 -9.99 11.48 13.67
CA ALA A 28 -8.78 11.11 12.93
C ALA A 28 -7.98 10.01 13.63
N ARG A 29 -7.94 10.00 14.97
CA ARG A 29 -7.31 8.91 15.75
C ARG A 29 -8.09 7.60 15.65
N LEU A 30 -9.41 7.65 15.70
CA LEU A 30 -10.26 6.46 15.56
C LEU A 30 -10.18 5.87 14.15
N GLY A 31 -10.22 6.72 13.12
CA GLY A 31 -10.08 6.28 11.72
C GLY A 31 -8.70 5.67 11.40
N LEU A 32 -7.68 5.94 12.22
CA LEU A 32 -6.38 5.27 12.09
C LEU A 32 -6.48 3.76 12.35
N ALA A 33 -7.40 3.32 13.22
CA ALA A 33 -7.61 1.90 13.51
C ALA A 33 -7.97 1.10 12.26
N ASP A 34 -8.71 1.71 11.32
CA ASP A 34 -9.12 1.08 10.06
C ASP A 34 -7.93 0.82 9.12
N TYR A 35 -6.83 1.56 9.29
CA TYR A 35 -5.64 1.46 8.44
C TYR A 35 -4.53 0.59 9.01
N VAL A 36 -4.64 0.11 10.26
CA VAL A 36 -3.58 -0.69 10.90
C VAL A 36 -3.24 -1.94 10.09
N ALA A 37 -4.25 -2.65 9.59
CA ALA A 37 -4.05 -3.84 8.75
C ALA A 37 -3.34 -3.50 7.43
N LEU A 38 -3.78 -2.43 6.76
CA LEU A 38 -3.16 -1.96 5.53
C LEU A 38 -1.70 -1.54 5.74
N LEU A 39 -1.40 -0.85 6.84
CA LEU A 39 -0.03 -0.47 7.19
C LEU A 39 0.86 -1.70 7.41
N ALA A 40 0.36 -2.73 8.09
CA ALA A 40 1.10 -3.98 8.29
C ALA A 40 1.35 -4.73 6.96
N GLU A 41 0.37 -4.75 6.05
CA GLU A 41 0.54 -5.31 4.71
C GLU A 41 1.61 -4.56 3.91
N LEU A 42 1.60 -3.23 3.94
CA LEU A 42 2.61 -2.39 3.28
C LEU A 42 4.01 -2.58 3.90
N GLU A 43 4.10 -2.74 5.22
CA GLU A 43 5.36 -3.06 5.88
C GLU A 43 5.90 -4.42 5.46
N ALA A 44 5.04 -5.42 5.29
CA ALA A 44 5.43 -6.75 4.80
C ALA A 44 5.95 -6.72 3.35
N LEU A 45 5.51 -5.76 2.53
CA LEU A 45 6.04 -5.53 1.18
C LEU A 45 7.44 -4.86 1.19
N ARG A 46 7.92 -4.33 2.31
CA ARG A 46 9.21 -3.64 2.36
C ARG A 46 10.34 -4.61 2.01
N GLY A 47 11.09 -4.28 0.96
CA GLY A 47 12.21 -5.09 0.49
C GLY A 47 11.81 -6.31 -0.35
N THR A 48 10.52 -6.53 -0.59
CA THR A 48 10.04 -7.54 -1.55
C THR A 48 9.87 -6.96 -2.95
N VAL A 49 9.65 -5.65 -3.05
CA VAL A 49 9.50 -4.95 -4.33
C VAL A 49 10.88 -4.54 -4.84
N VAL A 50 11.23 -5.03 -6.02
CA VAL A 50 12.43 -4.62 -6.77
C VAL A 50 12.00 -3.73 -7.94
N PHE A 51 12.84 -2.76 -8.30
CA PHE A 51 12.67 -2.06 -9.57
C PHE A 51 13.03 -3.03 -10.70
N GLU A 52 12.33 -2.95 -11.83
CA GLU A 52 12.76 -3.68 -13.03
C GLU A 52 14.13 -3.15 -13.50
N ASP A 53 14.99 -4.06 -13.97
CA ASP A 53 16.36 -3.74 -14.40
C ASP A 53 16.43 -2.82 -15.64
N GLU A 54 15.34 -2.75 -16.42
CA GLU A 54 15.17 -1.80 -17.51
C GLU A 54 13.82 -1.09 -17.36
N PRO A 55 13.68 0.18 -17.79
CA PRO A 55 12.35 0.68 -18.09
C PRO A 55 11.83 -0.16 -19.27
N SER A 56 10.96 -1.13 -18.98
CA SER A 56 10.13 -1.76 -19.99
C SER A 56 9.43 -0.62 -20.73
N SER A 57 9.72 -0.45 -22.03
CA SER A 57 9.02 0.56 -22.81
C SER A 57 7.52 0.31 -22.66
N PHE A 58 6.71 1.35 -22.67
CA PHE A 58 5.26 1.22 -22.51
C PHE A 58 4.67 0.16 -23.45
N GLU A 59 5.22 0.02 -24.65
CA GLU A 59 4.86 -0.97 -25.67
C GLU A 59 5.31 -2.40 -25.36
N ALA A 60 6.34 -2.59 -24.53
CA ALA A 60 6.77 -3.90 -24.02
C ALA A 60 5.81 -4.38 -22.93
N ALA A 61 5.54 -3.53 -21.92
CA ALA A 61 4.56 -3.83 -20.87
C ALA A 61 3.15 -4.08 -21.45
N LEU A 62 2.74 -3.32 -22.47
CA LEU A 62 1.48 -3.54 -23.19
C LEU A 62 1.40 -4.92 -23.83
N ARG A 63 2.50 -5.45 -24.40
CA ARG A 63 2.51 -6.77 -25.03
C ARG A 63 2.43 -7.89 -24.01
N ASP A 64 3.10 -7.76 -22.87
CA ASP A 64 3.09 -8.76 -21.81
C ASP A 64 1.72 -8.86 -21.11
N CYS A 65 0.99 -7.74 -21.05
CA CYS A 65 -0.37 -7.68 -20.51
C CYS A 65 -1.46 -8.16 -21.48
N MET A 66 -1.15 -8.47 -22.74
CA MET A 66 -2.14 -8.98 -23.69
C MET A 66 -2.37 -10.48 -23.47
N GLU A 67 -3.63 -10.89 -23.30
CA GLU A 67 -3.98 -12.30 -23.32
C GLU A 67 -3.55 -12.94 -24.65
N PRO A 68 -3.06 -14.20 -24.65
CA PRO A 68 -2.66 -14.86 -25.87
C PRO A 68 -3.83 -14.89 -26.83
N ALA A 69 -3.68 -14.23 -27.98
CA ALA A 69 -4.70 -14.20 -29.01
C ALA A 69 -5.16 -15.64 -29.28
N GLN A 70 -6.45 -15.89 -29.06
CA GLN A 70 -7.06 -17.19 -29.24
C GLN A 70 -6.85 -17.63 -30.69
N LYS A 71 -5.85 -18.48 -30.92
CA LYS A 71 -5.60 -19.09 -32.22
C LYS A 71 -6.72 -20.09 -32.49
N GLY A 72 -7.74 -19.68 -33.23
CA GLY A 72 -8.66 -20.61 -33.86
C GLY A 72 -10.04 -20.04 -34.13
N ALA A 73 -10.28 -19.65 -35.38
CA ALA A 73 -11.48 -20.02 -36.13
C ALA A 73 -11.38 -19.47 -37.56
N ALA A 74 -10.62 -20.15 -38.41
CA ALA A 74 -10.87 -20.12 -39.85
C ALA A 74 -10.87 -21.57 -40.32
N GLN A 75 -12.09 -22.09 -40.48
CA GLN A 75 -12.37 -23.26 -41.33
C GLN A 75 -12.23 -22.85 -42.79
#